data_AF-A0A3P7P8X1-F1
#
_entry.id   AF-A0A3P7P8X1-F1
#
_cell.length_a   1.000
_cell.length_b   1.000
_cell.length_c   1.000
_cell.angle_alpha   90.00
_cell.angle_beta   90.00
_cell.angle_gamma   90.00
#
_symmetry.space_group_name_H-M   'P 1'
#
loop_
_entity.id
_entity.type
_entity.pdbx_description
1 polymer ?
#
loop_
_entity_poly.entity_id
_entity_poly.type
_entity_poly.pdbx_seq_one_letter_code
_entity_poly.pdbx_strand_id
1 'polypeptide(L)'
;MNVVNRAIDRLKKAETLKRKDAVTAKATDATMARFYSLPKVHKPGVPLRPIVTLRGTPKVGLSKWLYQRFRFLTEGSEYTVKSAEEFLRNIRHLEVDLDEVMALFDVVS
;
A
#
# COMPACT_ATOMS: atom_id res chain seq x y z
N MET A 1 -23.38 -1.18 -12.22
CA MET A 1 -22.62 -0.39 -11.22
C MET A 1 -21.90 -1.33 -10.26
N ASN A 2 -20.57 -1.24 -10.08
CA ASN A 2 -19.81 -2.16 -9.22
C ASN A 2 -20.14 -2.00 -7.72
N VAL A 3 -19.79 -3.01 -6.90
CA VAL A 3 -20.09 -3.05 -5.46
C VAL A 3 -19.54 -1.81 -4.73
N VAL A 4 -18.33 -1.37 -5.08
CA VAL A 4 -17.66 -0.19 -4.51
C VAL A 4 -18.48 1.06 -4.73
N ASN A 5 -18.90 1.33 -5.97
CA ASN A 5 -19.68 2.51 -6.29
C ASN A 5 -21.06 2.48 -5.64
N ARG A 6 -21.69 1.31 -5.49
CA ARG A 6 -22.94 1.18 -4.72
C ARG A 6 -22.76 1.54 -3.26
N ALA A 7 -21.65 1.13 -2.64
CA ALA A 7 -21.33 1.49 -1.26
C ALA A 7 -21.07 3.00 -1.12
N ILE A 8 -20.29 3.59 -2.03
CA ILE A 8 -20.03 5.04 -2.06
C ILE A 8 -21.33 5.83 -2.19
N ASP A 9 -22.23 5.41 -3.07
CA ASP A 9 -23.53 6.06 -3.24
C ASP A 9 -24.40 5.98 -1.99
N ARG A 10 -24.41 4.84 -1.30
CA ARG A 10 -25.12 4.69 -0.02
C ARG A 10 -24.56 5.64 1.04
N LEU A 11 -23.23 5.71 1.17
CA LEU A 11 -22.57 6.63 2.11
C LEU A 11 -22.81 8.10 1.78
N LYS A 12 -22.87 8.43 0.49
CA LYS A 12 -23.22 9.78 0.02
C LYS A 12 -24.67 10.13 0.34
N LYS A 13 -25.61 9.20 0.13
CA LYS A 13 -27.04 9.38 0.46
C LYS A 13 -27.27 9.51 1.97
N ALA A 14 -26.48 8.81 2.78
CA ALA A 14 -26.51 8.91 4.23
C ALA A 14 -25.76 10.13 4.77
N GLU A 15 -25.30 11.05 3.91
CA GLU A 15 -24.53 12.26 4.25
C GLU A 15 -23.20 12.03 4.99
N THR A 16 -22.83 10.77 5.24
CA THR A 16 -21.55 10.37 5.84
C THR A 16 -20.33 10.63 4.94
N LEU A 17 -20.52 10.72 3.62
CA LEU A 17 -19.46 10.97 2.65
C LEU A 17 -19.73 12.25 1.85
N LYS A 18 -18.86 13.26 1.99
CA LYS A 18 -18.99 14.52 1.26
C LYS A 18 -18.84 14.29 -0.25
N ARG A 19 -19.43 15.16 -1.06
CA ARG A 19 -19.38 15.06 -2.53
C ARG A 19 -17.95 14.95 -3.08
N LYS A 20 -17.02 15.76 -2.55
CA LYS A 20 -15.61 15.74 -2.97
C LYS A 20 -14.96 14.38 -2.72
N ASP A 21 -15.23 13.80 -1.55
CA ASP A 21 -14.70 12.52 -1.10
C ASP A 21 -15.26 11.37 -1.93
N ALA A 22 -16.56 11.43 -2.24
CA ALA A 22 -17.21 10.47 -3.13
C ALA A 22 -16.60 10.48 -4.54
N VAL A 23 -16.20 11.64 -5.08
CA VAL A 23 -15.55 11.72 -6.39
C VAL A 23 -14.17 11.07 -6.36
N THR A 24 -13.37 11.33 -5.33
CA THR A 24 -12.03 10.73 -5.18
C THR A 24 -12.08 9.22 -4.95
N ALA A 25 -13.04 8.74 -4.14
CA ALA A 25 -13.19 7.32 -3.84
C ALA A 25 -13.81 6.51 -4.99
N LYS A 26 -14.47 7.18 -5.95
CA LYS A 26 -15.23 6.53 -7.02
C LYS A 26 -14.35 5.58 -7.84
N ALA A 27 -14.86 4.38 -8.04
CA ALA A 27 -14.27 3.43 -8.97
C ALA A 27 -14.60 3.84 -10.41
N THR A 28 -13.65 4.49 -11.08
CA THR A 28 -13.74 4.89 -12.50
C THR A 28 -13.18 3.84 -13.45
N ASP A 29 -12.18 3.09 -13.00
CA ASP A 29 -11.54 2.04 -13.76
C ASP A 29 -12.12 0.66 -13.38
N ALA A 30 -12.20 -0.24 -14.36
CA ALA A 30 -12.82 -1.56 -14.26
C ALA A 30 -11.87 -2.68 -14.68
N THR A 31 -10.58 -2.37 -14.84
CA THR A 31 -9.61 -3.39 -15.20
C THR A 31 -9.43 -4.40 -14.07
N MET A 32 -9.28 -5.67 -14.46
CA MET A 32 -8.98 -6.74 -13.53
C MET A 32 -7.53 -6.61 -13.04
N ALA A 33 -7.27 -7.08 -11.81
CA ALA A 33 -5.91 -7.17 -11.31
C ALA A 33 -5.07 -8.05 -12.24
N ARG A 34 -3.83 -7.63 -12.52
CA ARG A 34 -2.90 -8.39 -13.37
C ARG A 34 -1.92 -9.12 -12.49
N PHE A 35 -1.71 -10.39 -12.77
CA PHE A 35 -0.68 -11.20 -12.13
C PHE A 35 0.39 -11.52 -13.17
N TYR A 36 1.63 -11.18 -12.85
CA TYR A 36 2.78 -11.51 -13.69
C TYR A 36 4.01 -11.74 -12.81
N SER A 37 5.05 -12.32 -13.38
CA SER A 37 6.29 -12.59 -12.68
C SER A 37 7.45 -11.77 -13.25
N LEU A 38 8.37 -11.32 -12.39
CA LEU A 38 9.65 -10.75 -12.81
C LEU A 38 10.83 -11.60 -12.32
N PRO A 39 11.89 -11.80 -13.12
CA PRO A 39 13.09 -12.53 -12.69
C PRO A 39 13.80 -11.86 -11.50
N LYS A 40 14.14 -12.63 -10.46
CA LYS A 40 15.04 -12.19 -9.37
C LYS A 40 16.50 -12.40 -9.82
N VAL A 41 17.00 -11.52 -10.70
CA VAL A 41 18.36 -11.61 -11.31
C VAL A 41 19.52 -11.64 -10.32
N HIS A 42 19.28 -11.23 -9.07
CA HIS A 42 20.27 -11.23 -7.99
C HIS A 42 20.33 -12.56 -7.19
N LYS A 43 19.49 -13.55 -7.50
CA LYS A 43 19.50 -14.87 -6.81
C LYS A 43 19.94 -16.00 -7.74
N PRO A 44 20.70 -17.01 -7.25
CA PRO A 44 21.03 -18.20 -8.02
C PRO A 44 19.78 -18.89 -8.59
N GLY A 45 19.87 -19.43 -9.80
CA GLY A 45 18.74 -20.06 -10.49
C GLY A 45 17.66 -19.10 -10.99
N VAL A 46 17.82 -17.78 -10.76
CA VAL A 46 16.94 -16.70 -11.26
C VAL A 46 15.44 -16.99 -11.02
N PRO A 47 15.02 -17.23 -9.77
CA PRO A 47 13.63 -17.52 -9.45
C PRO A 47 12.72 -16.34 -9.81
N LEU A 48 11.45 -16.63 -10.11
CA LEU A 48 10.45 -15.63 -10.42
C LEU A 48 9.88 -14.97 -9.15
N ARG A 49 9.72 -13.64 -9.18
CA ARG A 49 8.96 -12.86 -8.19
C ARG A 49 7.54 -12.66 -8.70
N PRO A 50 6.51 -13.25 -8.07
CA PRO A 50 5.13 -12.92 -8.42
C PRO A 50 4.81 -11.46 -8.07
N ILE A 51 4.11 -10.77 -8.96
CA ILE A 51 3.66 -9.39 -8.82
C ILE A 51 2.17 -9.32 -9.14
N VAL A 52 1.41 -8.78 -8.19
CA VAL A 52 0.00 -8.43 -8.37
C VAL A 52 -0.08 -6.93 -8.64
N THR A 53 -0.39 -6.55 -9.88
CA THR A 53 -0.72 -5.17 -10.24
C THR A 53 -2.20 -4.92 -9.98
N LEU A 54 -2.48 -3.98 -9.08
CA LEU A 54 -3.83 -3.48 -8.82
C LEU A 54 -4.15 -2.21 -9.61
N ARG A 55 -3.24 -1.77 -10.50
CA ARG A 55 -3.43 -0.58 -11.32
C ARG A 55 -4.71 -0.70 -12.14
N GLY A 56 -5.53 0.34 -12.05
CA GLY A 56 -6.82 0.40 -12.75
C GLY A 56 -7.92 -0.49 -12.16
N THR A 57 -7.64 -1.20 -11.07
CA THR A 57 -8.73 -1.91 -10.42
C THR A 57 -9.72 -0.93 -9.78
N PRO A 58 -11.01 -1.30 -9.66
CA PRO A 58 -12.02 -0.50 -8.98
C PRO A 58 -11.66 -0.02 -7.56
N LYS A 59 -10.67 -0.66 -6.92
CA LYS A 59 -10.28 -0.39 -5.53
C LYS A 59 -9.28 0.77 -5.40
N VAL A 60 -8.61 1.17 -6.48
CA VAL A 60 -7.51 2.16 -6.43
C VAL A 60 -7.99 3.55 -5.97
N GLY A 61 -9.14 4.01 -6.44
CA GLY A 61 -9.70 5.30 -6.01
C GLY A 61 -10.02 5.30 -4.52
N LEU A 62 -10.72 4.25 -4.06
CA LEU A 62 -11.08 4.07 -2.66
C LEU A 62 -9.83 3.96 -1.76
N SER A 63 -8.82 3.19 -2.15
CA SER A 63 -7.60 3.03 -1.34
C SER A 63 -6.83 4.34 -1.20
N LYS A 64 -6.73 5.14 -2.27
CA LYS A 64 -6.14 6.48 -2.22
C LYS A 64 -6.92 7.41 -1.31
N TRP A 65 -8.25 7.39 -1.40
CA TRP A 65 -9.09 8.21 -0.54
C TRP A 65 -8.92 7.85 0.94
N LEU A 66 -8.94 6.55 1.27
CA LEU A 66 -8.70 6.06 2.64
C LEU A 66 -7.31 6.47 3.14
N TYR A 67 -6.27 6.32 2.31
CA TYR A 67 -4.92 6.74 2.67
C TYR A 67 -4.86 8.24 3.01
N GLN A 68 -5.42 9.11 2.16
CA GLN A 68 -5.45 10.55 2.44
C GLN A 68 -6.24 10.88 3.72
N ARG A 69 -7.26 10.08 4.05
CA ARG A 69 -8.05 10.30 5.27
C ARG A 69 -7.31 9.87 6.53
N PHE A 70 -6.51 8.81 6.47
CA PHE A 70 -5.86 8.19 7.63
C PHE A 70 -4.36 8.44 7.74
N ARG A 71 -3.72 9.08 6.74
CA ARG A 71 -2.27 9.35 6.75
C ARG A 71 -1.78 10.00 8.04
N PHE A 72 -2.60 10.86 8.66
CA PHE A 72 -2.27 11.56 9.90
C PHE A 72 -2.00 10.61 11.07
N LEU A 73 -2.52 9.38 11.03
CA LEU A 73 -2.25 8.36 12.04
C LEU A 73 -0.81 7.82 11.97
N THR A 74 -0.18 7.94 10.81
CA THR A 74 1.17 7.41 10.53
C THR A 74 2.20 8.51 10.28
N GLU A 75 1.74 9.74 10.03
CA GLU A 75 2.56 10.88 9.67
C GLU A 75 3.34 11.37 10.90
N GLY A 76 4.68 11.41 10.77
CA GLY A 76 5.56 11.84 11.86
C GLY A 76 5.85 10.75 12.90
N SER A 77 5.43 9.50 12.68
CA SER A 77 5.84 8.37 13.52
C SER A 77 7.36 8.23 13.55
N GLU A 78 7.92 8.10 14.76
CA GLU A 78 9.35 7.85 14.97
C GLU A 78 9.81 6.48 14.41
N TYR A 79 8.87 5.54 14.26
CA TYR A 79 9.11 4.22 13.67
C TYR A 79 8.98 4.19 12.14
N THR A 80 8.66 5.33 11.52
CA THR A 80 8.53 5.44 10.05
C THR A 80 9.74 6.18 9.48
N VAL A 81 10.46 5.50 8.58
CA VAL A 81 11.56 6.11 7.83
C VAL A 81 11.07 6.64 6.48
N LYS A 82 11.49 7.86 6.11
CA LYS A 82 10.98 8.55 4.91
C LYS A 82 11.79 8.27 3.65
N SER A 83 13.05 7.86 3.78
CA SER A 83 13.91 7.56 2.63
C SER A 83 14.92 6.45 2.90
N ALA A 84 15.48 5.89 1.83
CA ALA A 84 16.53 4.87 1.94
C ALA A 84 17.80 5.44 2.60
N GLU A 85 18.14 6.69 2.33
CA GLU A 85 19.29 7.37 2.93
C GLU A 85 19.12 7.58 4.43
N GLU A 86 17.93 7.98 4.87
CA GLU A 86 17.60 8.07 6.29
C GLU A 86 17.68 6.70 6.96
N PHE A 87 17.14 5.66 6.32
CA PHE A 87 17.20 4.29 6.83
C PHE A 87 18.65 3.84 7.03
N LEU A 88 19.48 4.00 5.99
CA LEU A 88 20.90 3.64 6.03
C LEU A 88 21.68 4.40 7.11
N ARG A 89 21.35 5.68 7.34
CA ARG A 89 21.96 6.46 8.43
C ARG A 89 21.55 5.92 9.79
N ASN A 90 20.27 5.60 9.98
CA ASN A 90 19.74 5.11 11.25
C ASN A 90 20.31 3.74 11.62
N ILE A 91 20.43 2.81 10.67
CA ILE A 91 20.94 1.45 10.96
C ILE A 91 22.47 1.36 11.05
N ARG A 92 23.20 2.37 10.57
CA ARG A 92 24.68 2.33 10.51
C ARG A 92 25.34 2.15 11.88
N HIS A 93 24.70 2.69 12.91
CA HIS A 93 25.20 2.69 14.29
C HIS A 93 24.22 1.98 15.24
N LEU A 94 23.28 1.19 14.70
CA LEU A 94 22.37 0.43 15.52
C LEU A 94 23.09 -0.80 16.07
N GLU A 95 23.24 -0.86 17.39
CA GLU A 95 23.66 -2.06 18.12
C GLU A 95 22.41 -2.85 18.52
N VAL A 96 22.46 -4.17 18.38
CA VAL A 96 21.37 -5.08 18.75
C VAL A 96 21.82 -5.81 20.01
N ASP A 97 21.07 -5.67 21.10
CA ASP A 97 21.41 -6.28 22.38
C ASP A 97 21.29 -7.81 22.34
N LEU A 98 21.87 -8.49 23.35
CA LEU A 98 21.93 -9.96 23.41
C LEU A 98 20.55 -10.63 23.44
N ASP A 99 19.52 -9.92 23.87
CA ASP A 99 18.12 -10.36 23.93
C ASP A 99 17.25 -9.78 22.80
N GLU A 100 17.83 -9.01 21.89
CA GLU A 100 17.15 -8.42 20.73
C GLU A 100 17.47 -9.14 19.42
N VAL A 101 16.55 -9.06 18.47
CA VAL A 101 16.75 -9.59 17.11
C VAL A 101 16.27 -8.59 16.08
N MET A 102 17.12 -8.27 15.11
CA MET A 102 16.70 -7.59 13.89
C MET A 102 16.11 -8.61 12.90
N ALA A 103 14.82 -8.48 12.61
CA ALA A 103 14.12 -9.34 11.65
C ALA A 103 13.68 -8.55 10.40
N LEU A 104 13.90 -9.14 9.23
CA LEU A 104 13.32 -8.67 7.97
C LEU A 104 12.18 -9.59 7.55
N PHE A 105 10.98 -9.04 7.45
CA PHE A 105 9.81 -9.77 6.98
C PHE A 105 9.78 -9.74 5.44
N ASP A 106 10.47 -10.70 4.80
CA ASP A 106 10.32 -10.95 3.37
C ASP A 106 9.20 -11.96 3.11
N VAL A 107 8.47 -11.76 2.02
CA VAL A 107 7.47 -12.72 1.56
C VAL A 107 8.21 -13.79 0.76
N VAL A 108 8.50 -14.92 1.40
CA VAL A 108 9.01 -16.11 0.72
C VAL A 108 7.85 -16.76 -0.03
N SER A 109 8.06 -17.04 -1.32
CA SER A 109 7.10 -17.77 -2.16
C SER A 109 7.35 -19.26 -2.08
#